data_AF-A0A1W9TL61-F1
#
_entry.id   AF-A0A1W9TL61-F1
#
_cell.length_a   1.000
_cell.length_b   1.000
_cell.length_c   1.000
_cell.angle_alpha   90.00
_cell.angle_beta   90.00
_cell.angle_gamma   90.00
#
_symmetry.space_group_name_H-M   'P 1'
#
loop_
_entity.id
_entity.type
_entity.pdbx_description
1 polymer ?
#
loop_
_entity_poly.entity_id
_entity_poly.type
_entity_poly.pdbx_seq_one_letter_code
_entity_poly.pdbx_strand_id
1 'polypeptide(L)'
;MIKKGFDDGFKESEIGIKSLQNIFANAQKEYKNWQNLENRKIKDFIQILPQKFFDLTDALIVARTRKLIENEFGAMSFPEKEIPINEYINPENIGNLKTFDDILDAIKVNLTAYRPSEYITDEKPVSVLEDPRQREKFLVKMMFILLMKRLESSWFSFKNTVENILTHHEKALVKVNSYIESQQSIDLEPDIMDKDVIEDLEQAAMDYAAAGIEEDTDLPGGLSLGKKNPVFLSAITDINHFKNHLEEDIAKFTILKENLKAYEQELIDNKKTDNKLDKLVWHIEKKRKERSNRKV
;
A
#
# COMPACT_ATOMS: atom_id res chain seq x y z
N MET A 1 19.47 -6.91 -18.51
CA MET A 1 18.36 -7.76 -18.01
C MET A 1 17.43 -6.93 -17.14
N ILE A 2 16.34 -6.40 -17.70
CA ILE A 2 15.22 -5.88 -16.90
C ILE A 2 13.97 -6.55 -17.48
N LYS A 3 13.36 -7.45 -16.71
CA LYS A 3 12.12 -8.14 -17.05
C LYS A 3 11.07 -7.68 -16.03
N LYS A 4 10.02 -7.03 -16.50
CA LYS A 4 9.01 -6.40 -15.64
C LYS A 4 7.80 -7.32 -15.51
N GLY A 5 7.38 -7.60 -14.28
CA GLY A 5 6.05 -8.15 -13.98
C GLY A 5 5.84 -9.64 -14.27
N PHE A 6 6.86 -10.37 -14.69
CA PHE A 6 6.79 -11.81 -14.96
C PHE A 6 7.66 -12.59 -13.98
N ASP A 7 7.05 -13.54 -13.27
CA ASP A 7 7.72 -14.39 -12.29
C ASP A 7 8.83 -15.26 -12.91
N ASP A 8 8.63 -15.68 -14.15
CA ASP A 8 9.54 -16.47 -14.95
C ASP A 8 10.42 -15.62 -15.88
N GLY A 9 10.50 -14.30 -15.65
CA GLY A 9 11.22 -13.38 -16.54
C GLY A 9 12.71 -13.72 -16.74
N PHE A 10 13.30 -14.45 -15.81
CA PHE A 10 14.72 -14.88 -15.85
C PHE A 10 14.90 -16.34 -16.32
N LYS A 11 13.83 -17.02 -16.73
CA LYS A 11 13.88 -18.43 -17.14
C LYS A 11 14.79 -18.66 -18.35
N GLU A 12 14.75 -17.74 -19.31
CA GLU A 12 15.57 -17.74 -20.53
C GLU A 12 16.87 -16.93 -20.41
N SER A 13 17.13 -16.35 -19.22
CA SER A 13 18.36 -15.62 -18.97
C SER A 13 19.48 -16.57 -18.55
N GLU A 14 20.73 -16.10 -18.59
CA GLU A 14 21.90 -16.85 -18.12
C GLU A 14 21.77 -17.31 -16.65
N ILE A 15 20.95 -16.63 -15.84
CA ILE A 15 20.67 -16.96 -14.43
C ILE A 15 19.71 -18.16 -14.30
N GLY A 16 18.90 -18.45 -15.34
CA GLY A 16 18.05 -19.64 -15.41
C GLY A 16 17.05 -19.80 -14.25
N ILE A 17 16.50 -18.69 -13.74
CA ILE A 17 15.53 -18.69 -12.64
C ILE A 17 14.13 -18.94 -13.20
N LYS A 18 13.52 -20.06 -12.81
CA LYS A 18 12.19 -20.48 -13.28
C LYS A 18 11.05 -19.66 -12.65
N SER A 19 11.22 -19.24 -11.40
CA SER A 19 10.22 -18.50 -10.61
C SER A 19 10.96 -17.68 -9.54
N LEU A 20 10.79 -16.37 -9.56
CA LEU A 20 11.31 -15.45 -8.54
C LEU A 20 10.52 -15.63 -7.24
N GLN A 21 9.19 -15.69 -7.32
CA GLN A 21 8.28 -15.87 -6.20
C GLN A 21 8.65 -17.11 -5.40
N ASN A 22 8.90 -18.25 -6.07
CA ASN A 22 9.28 -19.46 -5.37
C ASN A 22 10.65 -19.33 -4.68
N ILE A 23 11.63 -18.69 -5.31
CA ILE A 23 12.94 -18.44 -4.69
C ILE A 23 12.80 -17.57 -3.44
N PHE A 24 12.06 -16.46 -3.52
CA PHE A 24 11.87 -15.56 -2.39
C PHE A 24 10.96 -16.14 -1.30
N ALA A 25 9.90 -16.87 -1.66
CA ALA A 25 9.02 -17.54 -0.71
C ALA A 25 9.80 -18.61 0.08
N ASN A 26 10.65 -19.40 -0.59
CA ASN A 26 11.52 -20.36 0.09
C ASN A 26 12.53 -19.64 0.99
N ALA A 27 13.20 -18.60 0.50
CA ALA A 27 14.14 -17.83 1.32
C ALA A 27 13.46 -17.22 2.56
N GLN A 28 12.23 -16.70 2.43
CA GLN A 28 11.46 -16.15 3.54
C GLN A 28 11.00 -17.22 4.52
N LYS A 29 10.58 -18.39 4.02
CA LYS A 29 10.24 -19.55 4.85
C LYS A 29 11.45 -20.01 5.68
N GLU A 30 12.59 -20.21 5.03
CA GLU A 30 13.82 -20.63 5.70
C GLU A 30 14.34 -19.55 6.67
N TYR A 31 14.12 -18.27 6.34
CA TYR A 31 14.42 -17.17 7.26
C TYR A 31 13.54 -17.22 8.51
N LYS A 32 12.22 -17.41 8.36
CA LYS A 32 11.28 -17.58 9.49
C LYS A 32 11.66 -18.79 10.35
N ASN A 33 11.98 -19.92 9.72
CA ASN A 33 12.44 -21.12 10.41
C ASN A 33 13.73 -20.85 11.21
N TRP A 34 14.70 -20.18 10.60
CA TRP A 34 15.97 -19.81 11.23
C TRP A 34 15.79 -18.82 12.39
N GLN A 35 14.84 -17.87 12.29
CA GLN A 35 14.54 -16.93 13.37
C GLN A 35 14.06 -17.62 14.65
N ASN A 36 13.37 -18.77 14.51
CA ASN A 36 12.82 -19.56 15.62
C ASN A 36 13.86 -20.48 16.29
N LEU A 37 15.11 -20.53 15.80
CA LEU A 37 16.19 -21.31 16.41
C LEU A 37 16.83 -20.55 17.57
N GLU A 38 16.95 -21.20 18.73
CA GLU A 38 17.57 -20.61 19.94
C GLU A 38 19.06 -20.25 19.74
N ASN A 39 19.82 -21.10 19.03
CA ASN A 39 21.25 -20.91 18.75
C ASN A 39 21.51 -20.52 17.29
N ARG A 40 20.81 -19.49 16.81
CA ARG A 40 20.90 -19.04 15.41
C ARG A 40 22.30 -18.52 15.04
N LYS A 41 22.92 -19.12 14.03
CA LYS A 41 24.11 -18.57 13.35
C LYS A 41 23.76 -18.20 11.92
N ILE A 42 24.25 -17.04 11.48
CA ILE A 42 24.00 -16.53 10.12
C ILE A 42 24.56 -17.50 9.06
N LYS A 43 25.70 -18.14 9.35
CA LYS A 43 26.33 -19.12 8.46
C LYS A 43 25.38 -20.27 8.11
N ASP A 44 24.61 -20.75 9.08
CA ASP A 44 23.71 -21.88 8.90
C ASP A 44 22.54 -21.49 7.99
N PHE A 45 22.01 -20.26 8.12
CA PHE A 45 21.00 -19.72 7.22
C PHE A 45 21.52 -19.58 5.78
N ILE A 46 22.73 -19.02 5.60
CA ILE A 46 23.33 -18.85 4.28
C ILE A 46 23.49 -20.20 3.56
N GLN A 47 23.82 -21.28 4.28
CA GLN A 47 23.96 -22.62 3.69
C GLN A 47 22.64 -23.26 3.26
N ILE A 48 21.52 -22.86 3.87
CA ILE A 48 20.18 -23.36 3.54
C ILE A 48 19.64 -22.71 2.26
N LEU A 49 20.08 -21.48 1.95
CA LEU A 49 19.61 -20.75 0.78
C LEU A 49 20.08 -21.40 -0.54
N PRO A 50 19.21 -21.47 -1.57
CA PRO A 50 19.57 -22.06 -2.85
C PRO A 50 20.61 -21.20 -3.58
N GLN A 51 21.57 -21.81 -4.29
CA GLN A 51 22.62 -21.11 -5.05
C GLN A 51 22.09 -20.01 -5.97
N LYS A 52 20.95 -20.27 -6.64
CA LYS A 52 20.30 -19.29 -7.53
C LYS A 52 19.86 -17.99 -6.84
N PHE A 53 19.67 -18.01 -5.53
CA PHE A 53 19.41 -16.80 -4.75
C PHE A 53 20.67 -15.92 -4.69
N PHE A 54 21.84 -16.52 -4.52
CA PHE A 54 23.13 -15.81 -4.54
C PHE A 54 23.44 -15.28 -5.93
N ASP A 55 23.29 -16.09 -6.98
CA ASP A 55 23.53 -15.63 -8.36
C ASP A 55 22.66 -14.40 -8.72
N LEU A 56 21.40 -14.39 -8.26
CA LEU A 56 20.50 -13.24 -8.43
C LEU A 56 20.94 -12.03 -7.61
N THR A 57 21.23 -12.23 -6.32
CA THR A 57 21.58 -11.12 -5.42
C THR A 57 22.93 -10.52 -5.76
N ASP A 58 23.90 -11.32 -6.18
CA ASP A 58 25.20 -10.84 -6.66
C ASP A 58 25.06 -10.00 -7.92
N ALA A 59 24.25 -10.43 -8.90
CA ALA A 59 23.97 -9.63 -10.08
C ALA A 59 23.32 -8.27 -9.72
N LEU A 60 22.43 -8.26 -8.71
CA LEU A 60 21.81 -7.04 -8.19
C LEU A 60 22.81 -6.17 -7.40
N ILE A 61 23.68 -6.78 -6.61
CA ILE A 61 24.72 -6.10 -5.84
C ILE A 61 25.67 -5.41 -6.80
N VAL A 62 26.21 -6.11 -7.80
CA VAL A 62 27.08 -5.52 -8.84
C VAL A 62 26.40 -4.35 -9.55
N ALA A 63 25.10 -4.48 -9.87
CA ALA A 63 24.34 -3.37 -10.47
C ALA A 63 24.20 -2.16 -9.51
N ARG A 64 24.07 -2.39 -8.20
CA ARG A 64 23.94 -1.34 -7.17
C ARG A 64 25.28 -0.72 -6.78
N THR A 65 26.35 -1.52 -6.76
CA THR A 65 27.71 -1.13 -6.33
C THR A 65 28.61 -0.72 -7.47
N ARG A 66 28.08 -0.55 -8.70
CA ARG A 66 28.82 -0.06 -9.87
C ARG A 66 29.84 1.03 -9.55
N LYS A 67 29.42 2.11 -8.89
CA LYS A 67 30.32 3.23 -8.52
C LYS A 67 31.45 2.82 -7.58
N LEU A 68 31.18 1.91 -6.65
CA LEU A 68 32.18 1.40 -5.71
C LEU A 68 33.18 0.48 -6.42
N ILE A 69 32.70 -0.35 -7.36
CA ILE A 69 33.55 -1.19 -8.20
C ILE A 69 34.43 -0.34 -9.13
N GLU A 70 33.86 0.69 -9.77
CA GLU A 70 34.60 1.64 -10.61
C GLU A 70 35.72 2.34 -9.82
N ASN A 71 35.43 2.80 -8.60
CA ASN A 71 36.40 3.48 -7.73
C ASN A 71 37.54 2.56 -7.26
N GLU A 72 37.23 1.32 -6.89
CA GLU A 72 38.22 0.39 -6.33
C GLU A 72 39.08 -0.29 -7.41
N PHE A 73 38.47 -0.66 -8.55
CA PHE A 73 39.13 -1.51 -9.54
C PHE A 73 39.58 -0.78 -10.81
N GLY A 74 39.07 0.44 -11.08
CA GLY A 74 39.55 1.40 -12.10
C GLY A 74 39.50 0.98 -13.59
N ALA A 75 39.67 -0.31 -13.90
CA ALA A 75 39.79 -0.86 -15.25
C ALA A 75 38.50 -1.52 -15.75
N MET A 76 37.49 -1.70 -14.89
CA MET A 76 36.18 -2.21 -15.30
C MET A 76 35.33 -1.07 -15.83
N SER A 77 35.06 -1.06 -17.14
CA SER A 77 34.15 -0.13 -17.78
C SER A 77 32.73 -0.69 -17.78
N PHE A 78 31.80 0.04 -17.18
CA PHE A 78 30.38 -0.27 -17.27
C PHE A 78 29.72 0.52 -18.41
N PRO A 79 28.61 0.03 -18.99
CA PRO A 79 27.83 0.82 -19.95
C PRO A 79 27.39 2.15 -19.36
N GLU A 80 27.63 3.25 -20.08
CA GLU A 80 27.15 4.58 -19.70
C GLU A 80 25.62 4.57 -19.55
N LYS A 81 25.15 5.05 -18.41
CA LYS A 81 23.72 5.15 -18.12
C LYS A 81 23.25 6.55 -18.48
N GLU A 82 22.38 6.64 -19.48
CA GLU A 82 21.72 7.90 -19.83
C GLU A 82 20.95 8.48 -18.63
N ILE A 83 20.95 9.80 -18.52
CA ILE A 83 20.22 10.55 -17.50
C ILE A 83 18.71 10.39 -17.76
N PRO A 84 17.88 10.18 -16.71
CA PRO A 84 16.44 10.16 -16.86
C PRO A 84 15.92 11.51 -17.38
N ILE A 85 14.95 11.45 -18.31
CA ILE A 85 14.25 12.62 -18.84
C ILE A 85 12.95 12.77 -18.04
N ASN A 86 12.75 13.91 -17.40
CA ASN A 86 11.52 14.20 -16.65
C ASN A 86 10.47 14.79 -17.58
N GLU A 87 9.26 14.22 -17.56
CA GLU A 87 8.11 14.68 -18.34
C GLU A 87 6.98 15.10 -17.41
N TYR A 88 6.61 16.38 -17.50
CA TYR A 88 5.56 17.00 -16.70
C TYR A 88 4.34 17.23 -17.58
N ILE A 89 3.34 16.36 -17.43
CA ILE A 89 2.07 16.43 -18.17
C ILE A 89 0.97 16.45 -17.11
N ASN A 90 0.20 17.53 -17.10
CA ASN A 90 -0.89 17.70 -16.16
C ASN A 90 -2.04 16.76 -16.53
N PRO A 91 -2.59 15.99 -15.57
CA PRO A 91 -3.76 15.19 -15.82
C PRO A 91 -4.98 16.10 -15.92
N GLU A 92 -5.75 15.94 -17.00
CA GLU A 92 -6.93 16.76 -17.30
C GLU A 92 -8.02 15.90 -17.93
N ASN A 93 -9.27 16.38 -17.84
CA ASN A 93 -10.44 15.74 -18.43
C ASN A 93 -10.68 14.29 -17.96
N ILE A 94 -10.54 14.02 -16.66
CA ILE A 94 -10.88 12.70 -16.07
C ILE A 94 -12.38 12.69 -15.79
N GLY A 95 -13.17 12.18 -16.73
CA GLY A 95 -14.63 12.20 -16.66
C GLY A 95 -15.16 13.64 -16.59
N ASN A 96 -15.85 13.95 -15.50
CA ASN A 96 -16.40 15.30 -15.24
C ASN A 96 -15.34 16.29 -14.72
N LEU A 97 -14.18 15.82 -14.26
CA LEU A 97 -13.11 16.66 -13.73
C LEU A 97 -12.28 17.20 -14.91
N LYS A 98 -12.40 18.50 -15.21
CA LYS A 98 -11.80 19.09 -16.42
C LYS A 98 -10.39 19.58 -16.16
N THR A 99 -10.19 20.24 -15.03
CA THR A 99 -8.90 20.83 -14.65
C THR A 99 -8.15 19.97 -13.63
N PHE A 100 -6.86 20.24 -13.47
CA PHE A 100 -6.07 19.66 -12.39
C PHE A 100 -6.60 20.07 -11.01
N ASP A 101 -7.08 21.30 -10.87
CA ASP A 101 -7.64 21.81 -9.62
C ASP A 101 -8.93 21.05 -9.24
N ASP A 102 -9.78 20.71 -10.22
CA ASP A 102 -10.97 19.87 -9.98
C ASP A 102 -10.57 18.49 -9.42
N ILE A 103 -9.49 17.91 -9.95
CA ILE A 103 -8.97 16.62 -9.48
C ILE A 103 -8.39 16.77 -8.08
N LEU A 104 -7.65 17.85 -7.80
CA LEU A 104 -7.12 18.16 -6.48
C LEU A 104 -8.22 18.33 -5.43
N ASP A 105 -9.32 18.99 -5.78
CA ASP A 105 -10.44 19.18 -4.87
C ASP A 105 -11.21 17.88 -4.66
N ALA A 106 -11.34 17.04 -5.69
CA ALA A 106 -11.96 15.72 -5.58
C ALA A 106 -11.19 14.76 -4.64
N ILE A 107 -9.87 14.91 -4.50
CA ILE A 107 -9.06 14.08 -3.58
C ILE A 107 -8.93 14.67 -2.17
N LYS A 108 -9.40 15.90 -1.93
CA LYS A 108 -9.43 16.51 -0.59
C LYS A 108 -10.57 15.92 0.23
N VAL A 109 -10.30 14.73 0.73
CA VAL A 109 -11.18 13.96 1.61
C VAL A 109 -10.63 13.92 3.03
N ASN A 110 -11.50 13.61 3.98
CA ASN A 110 -11.17 13.55 5.39
C ASN A 110 -10.35 12.30 5.74
N LEU A 111 -10.43 11.23 4.94
CA LEU A 111 -9.77 9.94 5.20
C LEU A 111 -10.12 9.39 6.59
N THR A 112 -11.40 9.48 6.97
CA THR A 112 -11.94 9.21 8.31
C THR A 112 -11.57 7.82 8.83
N ALA A 113 -11.54 6.80 7.97
CA ALA A 113 -11.14 5.45 8.35
C ALA A 113 -9.68 5.34 8.88
N TYR A 114 -8.81 6.30 8.54
CA TYR A 114 -7.41 6.36 8.96
C TYR A 114 -7.16 7.25 10.18
N ARG A 115 -8.20 7.93 10.69
CA ARG A 115 -8.11 8.84 11.83
C ARG A 115 -9.21 8.65 12.89
N PRO A 116 -9.49 7.40 13.33
CA PRO A 116 -10.54 7.16 14.32
C PRO A 116 -10.27 7.84 15.67
N SER A 117 -9.00 8.11 16.03
CA SER A 117 -8.68 8.72 17.32
C SER A 117 -9.19 10.17 17.45
N GLU A 118 -9.52 10.84 16.34
CA GLU A 118 -10.14 12.18 16.38
C GLU A 118 -11.53 12.18 17.04
N TYR A 119 -12.19 11.02 17.16
CA TYR A 119 -13.56 10.86 17.66
C TYR A 119 -13.65 10.27 19.08
N ILE A 120 -12.51 10.12 19.74
CA ILE A 120 -12.38 9.71 21.14
C ILE A 120 -12.26 10.98 21.97
N THR A 121 -13.07 11.23 23.00
CA THR A 121 -13.01 12.48 23.77
C THR A 121 -12.01 12.41 24.94
N ASP A 122 -11.86 11.24 25.57
CA ASP A 122 -11.13 11.08 26.82
C ASP A 122 -9.71 10.52 26.63
N GLU A 123 -8.69 11.38 26.54
CA GLU A 123 -7.31 10.91 26.66
C GLU A 123 -6.47 11.75 27.62
N LYS A 124 -5.68 11.05 28.44
CA LYS A 124 -4.67 11.58 29.34
C LYS A 124 -3.58 12.30 28.52
N PRO A 125 -2.88 13.31 29.08
CA PRO A 125 -1.80 13.98 28.38
C PRO A 125 -0.68 12.98 28.05
N VAL A 126 -0.56 12.62 26.77
CA VAL A 126 0.51 11.78 26.23
C VAL A 126 1.62 12.67 25.65
N SER A 127 2.85 12.17 25.60
CA SER A 127 3.95 12.85 24.90
C SER A 127 3.60 13.13 23.44
N VAL A 128 4.09 14.24 22.86
CA VAL A 128 3.87 14.65 21.46
C VAL A 128 4.21 13.56 20.43
N LEU A 129 5.13 12.65 20.77
CA LEU A 129 5.51 11.52 19.89
C LEU A 129 4.58 10.30 20.02
N GLU A 130 3.84 10.21 21.11
CA GLU A 130 2.98 9.07 21.47
C GLU A 130 1.50 9.36 21.20
N ASP A 131 1.13 10.62 20.97
CA ASP A 131 -0.23 11.06 20.63
C ASP A 131 -0.76 10.35 19.37
N PRO A 132 -1.78 9.48 19.50
CA PRO A 132 -2.36 8.75 18.39
C PRO A 132 -3.04 9.67 17.37
N ARG A 133 -3.70 10.75 17.79
CA ARG A 133 -4.36 11.72 16.89
C ARG A 133 -3.35 12.45 16.03
N GLN A 134 -2.25 12.89 16.63
CA GLN A 134 -1.19 13.57 15.90
C GLN A 134 -0.53 12.63 14.87
N ARG A 135 -0.31 11.37 15.22
CA ARG A 135 0.22 10.35 14.32
C ARG A 135 -0.69 10.10 13.13
N GLU A 136 -1.99 9.94 13.37
CA GLU A 136 -3.02 9.77 12.34
C GLU A 136 -3.12 10.99 11.42
N LYS A 137 -3.04 12.20 11.97
CA LYS A 137 -3.01 13.44 11.19
C LYS A 137 -1.80 13.50 10.24
N PHE A 138 -0.62 13.09 10.71
CA PHE A 138 0.56 12.98 9.84
C PHE A 138 0.41 11.88 8.79
N LEU A 139 -0.19 10.74 9.16
CA LEU A 139 -0.50 9.65 8.23
C LEU A 139 -1.39 10.15 7.09
N VAL A 140 -2.51 10.81 7.41
CA VAL A 140 -3.46 11.36 6.43
C VAL A 140 -2.77 12.37 5.50
N LYS A 141 -1.95 13.29 6.05
CA LYS A 141 -1.16 14.23 5.24
C LYS A 141 -0.19 13.51 4.32
N MET A 142 0.46 12.45 4.80
CA MET A 142 1.38 11.65 3.99
C MET A 142 0.63 10.89 2.90
N MET A 143 -0.53 10.31 3.21
CA MET A 143 -1.40 9.62 2.26
C MET A 143 -1.86 10.55 1.14
N PHE A 144 -2.23 11.79 1.45
CA PHE A 144 -2.56 12.81 0.45
C PHE A 144 -1.40 13.06 -0.53
N ILE A 145 -0.18 13.26 0.00
CA ILE A 145 1.03 13.44 -0.84
C ILE A 145 1.31 12.18 -1.68
N LEU A 146 1.13 10.99 -1.12
CA LEU A 146 1.33 9.75 -1.86
C LEU A 146 0.30 9.58 -2.97
N LEU A 147 -0.97 9.91 -2.71
CA LEU A 147 -2.03 9.87 -3.70
C LEU A 147 -1.73 10.83 -4.87
N MET A 148 -1.23 12.03 -4.55
CA MET A 148 -0.72 12.98 -5.55
C MET A 148 0.40 12.41 -6.40
N LYS A 149 1.38 11.75 -5.78
CA LYS A 149 2.47 11.10 -6.52
C LYS A 149 1.97 9.95 -7.41
N ARG A 150 0.91 9.25 -7.00
CA ARG A 150 0.28 8.21 -7.83
C ARG A 150 -0.41 8.82 -9.04
N LEU A 151 -1.12 9.93 -8.87
CA LEU A 151 -1.73 10.71 -9.96
C LEU A 151 -0.67 11.21 -10.94
N GLU A 152 0.41 11.80 -10.42
CA GLU A 152 1.54 12.25 -11.22
C GLU A 152 2.17 11.09 -11.99
N SER A 153 2.32 9.91 -11.37
CA SER A 153 2.94 8.76 -12.03
C SER A 153 2.12 8.21 -13.20
N SER A 154 0.82 7.96 -13.01
CA SER A 154 -0.08 7.40 -14.02
C SER A 154 -1.52 7.39 -13.50
N TRP A 155 -2.47 7.73 -14.36
CA TRP A 155 -3.91 7.67 -14.03
C TRP A 155 -4.33 6.27 -13.53
N PHE A 156 -3.73 5.20 -14.08
CA PHE A 156 -4.05 3.82 -13.70
C PHE A 156 -3.55 3.49 -12.29
N SER A 157 -2.33 3.94 -11.95
CA SER A 157 -1.80 3.78 -10.58
C SER A 157 -2.61 4.57 -9.55
N PHE A 158 -3.08 5.75 -9.94
CA PHE A 158 -3.97 6.57 -9.15
C PHE A 158 -5.33 5.89 -8.93
N LYS A 159 -5.98 5.40 -10.00
CA LYS A 159 -7.23 4.64 -9.93
C LYS A 159 -7.15 3.49 -8.92
N ASN A 160 -6.14 2.63 -9.05
CA ASN A 160 -5.97 1.49 -8.14
C ASN A 160 -5.78 1.95 -6.68
N THR A 161 -5.10 3.08 -6.46
CA THR A 161 -4.92 3.63 -5.11
C THR A 161 -6.24 4.15 -4.54
N VAL A 162 -7.03 4.87 -5.34
CA VAL A 162 -8.36 5.36 -4.96
C VAL A 162 -9.30 4.19 -4.62
N GLU A 163 -9.31 3.14 -5.44
CA GLU A 163 -10.15 1.95 -5.21
C GLU A 163 -9.76 1.24 -3.91
N ASN A 164 -8.47 1.08 -3.63
CA ASN A 164 -8.00 0.49 -2.38
C ASN A 164 -8.41 1.31 -1.15
N ILE A 165 -8.31 2.64 -1.24
CA ILE A 165 -8.72 3.55 -0.16
C ILE A 165 -10.23 3.45 0.06
N LEU A 166 -11.03 3.46 -1.02
CA LEU A 166 -12.48 3.30 -0.96
C LEU A 166 -12.86 1.98 -0.29
N THR A 167 -12.28 0.87 -0.73
CA THR A 167 -12.53 -0.45 -0.12
C THR A 167 -12.15 -0.49 1.36
N HIS A 168 -11.11 0.22 1.78
CA HIS A 168 -10.79 0.33 3.20
C HIS A 168 -11.87 1.07 3.98
N HIS A 169 -12.42 2.16 3.43
CA HIS A 169 -13.52 2.91 4.05
C HIS A 169 -14.82 2.09 4.07
N GLU A 170 -15.16 1.40 2.97
CA GLU A 170 -16.32 0.50 2.90
C GLU A 170 -16.24 -0.59 3.98
N LYS A 171 -15.07 -1.23 4.13
CA LYS A 171 -14.85 -2.23 5.19
C LYS A 171 -15.00 -1.62 6.59
N ALA A 172 -14.48 -0.41 6.82
CA ALA A 172 -14.65 0.30 8.08
C ALA A 172 -16.13 0.59 8.36
N LEU A 173 -16.91 0.97 7.35
CA LEU A 173 -18.34 1.27 7.49
C LEU A 173 -19.14 0.02 7.84
N VAL A 174 -18.84 -1.12 7.19
CA VAL A 174 -19.44 -2.41 7.55
C VAL A 174 -19.20 -2.72 9.04
N LYS A 175 -17.97 -2.56 9.53
CA LYS A 175 -17.64 -2.78 10.94
C LYS A 175 -18.43 -1.87 11.88
N VAL A 176 -18.54 -0.58 11.54
CA VAL A 176 -19.31 0.41 12.31
C VAL A 176 -20.80 0.04 12.34
N ASN A 177 -21.40 -0.32 11.21
CA ASN A 177 -22.81 -0.72 11.16
C ASN A 177 -23.06 -1.99 11.98
N SER A 178 -22.20 -3.00 11.87
CA SER A 178 -22.31 -4.22 12.69
C SER A 178 -22.18 -3.94 14.19
N TYR A 179 -21.37 -2.96 14.58
CA TYR A 179 -21.28 -2.52 15.99
C TYR A 179 -22.55 -1.82 16.46
N ILE A 180 -23.12 -0.94 15.64
CA ILE A 180 -24.38 -0.24 15.98
C ILE A 180 -25.54 -1.23 16.09
N GLU A 181 -25.63 -2.20 15.17
CA GLU A 181 -26.65 -3.25 15.19
C GLU A 181 -26.52 -4.15 16.43
N SER A 182 -25.30 -4.52 16.82
CA SER A 182 -25.10 -5.34 18.03
C SER A 182 -25.50 -4.59 19.30
N GLN A 183 -25.20 -3.29 19.41
CA GLN A 183 -25.66 -2.44 20.51
C GLN A 183 -27.20 -2.33 20.57
N GLN A 184 -27.87 -2.28 19.42
CA GLN A 184 -29.35 -2.19 19.35
C GLN A 184 -30.05 -3.52 19.66
N SER A 185 -29.42 -4.66 19.36
CA SER A 185 -29.96 -5.99 19.66
C SER A 185 -29.96 -6.35 21.15
N ILE A 186 -29.20 -5.61 21.97
CA ILE A 186 -29.09 -5.78 23.43
C ILE A 186 -30.27 -5.08 24.17
N ASP A 187 -31.14 -4.34 23.47
CA ASP A 187 -32.24 -3.58 24.07
C ASP A 187 -33.58 -4.36 24.20
N LEU A 188 -33.56 -5.69 24.05
CA LEU A 188 -34.67 -6.58 24.39
C LEU A 188 -34.32 -7.42 25.62
N GLU A 189 -34.75 -6.91 26.78
CA GLU A 189 -34.61 -7.43 28.15
C GLU A 189 -33.23 -7.23 28.81
N PRO A 190 -33.14 -6.48 29.94
CA PRO A 190 -31.91 -6.32 30.68
C PRO A 190 -31.70 -7.54 31.57
N ASP A 191 -31.18 -8.63 31.02
CA ASP A 191 -30.60 -9.71 31.81
C ASP A 191 -29.09 -9.75 31.58
N ILE A 192 -28.39 -9.09 32.50
CA ILE A 192 -27.02 -9.36 32.99
C ILE A 192 -26.08 -10.00 31.94
N MET A 193 -25.49 -9.17 31.08
CA MET A 193 -24.20 -9.51 30.49
C MET A 193 -23.14 -8.74 31.27
N ASP A 194 -22.48 -9.44 32.20
CA ASP A 194 -21.52 -8.88 33.13
C ASP A 194 -20.44 -8.08 32.39
N LYS A 195 -20.14 -6.87 32.88
CA LYS A 195 -19.06 -6.01 32.39
C LYS A 195 -17.71 -6.75 32.30
N ASP A 196 -17.51 -7.72 33.17
CA ASP A 196 -16.32 -8.56 33.22
C ASP A 196 -16.13 -9.39 31.92
N VAL A 197 -17.21 -9.79 31.25
CA VAL A 197 -17.15 -10.55 29.99
C VAL A 197 -16.70 -9.67 28.82
N ILE A 198 -17.02 -8.38 28.86
CA ILE A 198 -16.60 -7.41 27.84
C ILE A 198 -15.11 -7.07 28.04
N GLU A 199 -14.67 -6.85 29.27
CA GLU A 199 -13.25 -6.64 29.59
C GLU A 199 -12.39 -7.86 29.22
N ASP A 200 -12.88 -9.09 29.46
CA ASP A 200 -12.16 -10.31 29.10
C ASP A 200 -12.02 -10.49 27.57
N LEU A 201 -13.04 -10.09 26.79
CA LEU A 201 -12.98 -10.12 25.33
C LEU A 201 -12.06 -9.03 24.75
N GLU A 202 -12.06 -7.83 25.36
CA GLU A 202 -11.16 -6.73 25.00
C GLU A 202 -9.70 -7.09 25.33
N GLN A 203 -9.45 -7.70 26.50
CA GLN A 203 -8.13 -8.18 26.90
C GLN A 203 -7.64 -9.31 25.98
N ALA A 204 -8.50 -10.27 25.62
CA ALA A 204 -8.16 -11.33 24.68
C ALA A 204 -7.81 -10.80 23.27
N ALA A 205 -8.51 -9.76 22.80
CA ALA A 205 -8.20 -9.10 21.53
C ALA A 205 -6.87 -8.34 21.57
N MET A 206 -6.53 -7.69 22.70
CA MET A 206 -5.24 -7.04 22.91
C MET A 206 -4.09 -8.04 22.98
N ASP A 207 -4.26 -9.15 23.67
CA ASP A 207 -3.26 -10.22 23.80
C ASP A 207 -2.99 -10.90 22.45
N TYR A 208 -4.03 -11.07 21.62
CA TYR A 208 -3.91 -11.62 20.27
C TYR A 208 -3.14 -10.67 19.32
N ALA A 209 -3.35 -9.35 19.45
CA ALA A 209 -2.62 -8.33 18.69
C ALA A 209 -1.14 -8.23 19.12
N ALA A 210 -0.85 -8.43 20.41
CA ALA A 210 0.51 -8.44 20.95
C ALA A 210 1.34 -9.69 20.53
N ALA A 211 0.68 -10.79 20.17
CA ALA A 211 1.31 -12.05 19.79
C ALA A 211 1.93 -12.08 18.38
N GLY A 212 1.84 -11.00 17.59
CA GLY A 212 2.58 -10.86 16.33
C GLY A 212 2.18 -11.85 15.22
N ILE A 213 0.99 -12.42 15.28
CA ILE A 213 0.46 -13.30 14.22
C ILE A 213 0.02 -12.42 13.04
N GLU A 214 0.97 -12.15 12.14
CA GLU A 214 0.77 -11.43 10.87
C GLU A 214 0.04 -12.30 9.81
N GLU A 215 -1.19 -12.74 10.09
CA GLU A 215 -2.10 -13.21 9.05
C GLU A 215 -3.28 -12.24 8.89
N ASP A 216 -3.79 -12.13 7.67
CA ASP A 216 -4.94 -11.30 7.26
C ASP A 216 -6.25 -11.94 7.77
N THR A 217 -6.26 -12.38 9.03
CA THR A 217 -7.43 -12.90 9.71
C THR A 217 -8.14 -11.73 10.38
N ASP A 218 -9.19 -11.25 9.71
CA ASP A 218 -10.29 -10.57 10.39
C ASP A 218 -10.66 -11.43 11.61
N LEU A 219 -10.28 -10.99 12.82
CA LEU A 219 -10.62 -11.69 14.05
C LEU A 219 -12.15 -11.88 14.09
N PRO A 220 -12.66 -13.07 14.47
CA PRO A 220 -14.07 -13.23 14.77
C PRO A 220 -14.35 -12.37 16.01
N GLY A 221 -15.01 -11.22 15.80
CA GLY A 221 -15.19 -10.17 16.82
C GLY A 221 -14.55 -8.81 16.47
N GLY A 222 -14.07 -8.62 15.23
CA GLY A 222 -13.31 -7.46 14.71
C GLY A 222 -13.96 -6.08 14.79
N LEU A 223 -14.15 -5.57 16.00
CA LEU A 223 -14.65 -4.23 16.35
C LEU A 223 -13.53 -3.18 16.45
N SER A 224 -12.41 -3.38 15.76
CA SER A 224 -11.28 -2.42 15.75
C SER A 224 -10.95 -1.89 14.35
N LEU A 225 -10.45 -0.65 14.33
CA LEU A 225 -10.02 0.10 13.16
C LEU A 225 -8.50 0.31 13.20
N GLY A 226 -7.82 0.01 12.08
CA GLY A 226 -6.36 0.14 11.96
C GLY A 226 -5.61 -1.17 12.22
N LYS A 227 -4.53 -1.41 11.45
CA LYS A 227 -3.74 -2.65 11.54
C LYS A 227 -2.61 -2.60 12.57
N LYS A 228 -1.89 -1.47 12.66
CA LYS A 228 -0.69 -1.34 13.52
C LYS A 228 -1.00 -0.75 14.90
N ASN A 229 -1.94 0.18 14.95
CA ASN A 229 -2.47 0.76 16.18
C ASN A 229 -4.00 0.62 16.08
N PRO A 230 -4.56 -0.51 16.55
CA PRO A 230 -5.99 -0.73 16.48
C PRO A 230 -6.71 0.20 17.47
N VAL A 231 -7.74 0.89 16.99
CA VAL A 231 -8.67 1.67 17.80
C VAL A 231 -9.99 0.89 17.87
N PHE A 232 -10.43 0.56 19.07
CA PHE A 232 -11.71 -0.14 19.28
C PHE A 232 -12.89 0.81 19.03
N LEU A 233 -13.94 0.29 18.39
CA LEU A 233 -15.17 1.05 18.15
C LEU A 233 -15.88 1.43 19.45
N SER A 234 -15.70 0.66 20.53
CA SER A 234 -16.18 1.00 21.89
C SER A 234 -15.55 2.26 22.46
N ALA A 235 -14.31 2.60 22.05
CA ALA A 235 -13.61 3.79 22.51
C ALA A 235 -14.09 5.07 21.79
N ILE A 236 -14.81 4.95 20.67
CA ILE A 236 -15.28 6.09 19.89
C ILE A 236 -16.50 6.70 20.59
N THR A 237 -16.33 7.90 21.14
CA THR A 237 -17.37 8.59 21.90
C THR A 237 -18.55 9.05 21.05
N ASP A 238 -18.31 9.44 19.79
CA ASP A 238 -19.35 9.84 18.85
C ASP A 238 -19.34 8.97 17.59
N ILE A 239 -19.88 7.76 17.73
CA ILE A 239 -19.92 6.77 16.65
C ILE A 239 -20.82 7.22 15.48
N ASN A 240 -21.86 8.02 15.75
CA ASN A 240 -22.77 8.51 14.72
C ASN A 240 -22.11 9.59 13.85
N HIS A 241 -21.38 10.52 14.47
CA HIS A 241 -20.60 11.51 13.74
C HIS A 241 -19.45 10.87 12.96
N PHE A 242 -18.77 9.89 13.55
CA PHE A 242 -17.77 9.08 12.85
C PHE A 242 -18.35 8.40 11.61
N LYS A 243 -19.53 7.77 11.75
CA LYS A 243 -20.25 7.12 10.65
C LYS A 243 -20.59 8.12 9.54
N ASN A 244 -21.15 9.29 9.87
CA ASN A 244 -21.52 10.29 8.87
C ASN A 244 -20.31 10.78 8.06
N HIS A 245 -19.19 11.10 8.73
CA HIS A 245 -17.96 11.50 8.01
C HIS A 245 -17.36 10.37 7.16
N LEU A 246 -17.51 9.12 7.60
CA LEU A 246 -17.10 7.96 6.83
C LEU A 246 -17.95 7.78 5.56
N GLU A 247 -19.27 7.98 5.66
CA GLU A 247 -20.20 7.96 4.52
C GLU A 247 -19.92 9.11 3.54
N GLU A 248 -19.61 10.31 4.03
CA GLU A 248 -19.20 11.44 3.19
C GLU A 248 -17.92 11.16 2.40
N ASP A 249 -16.91 10.56 3.04
CA ASP A 249 -15.67 10.16 2.37
C ASP A 249 -15.92 9.08 1.30
N ILE A 250 -16.75 8.07 1.63
CA ILE A 250 -17.16 7.02 0.69
C ILE A 250 -17.89 7.62 -0.52
N ALA A 251 -18.81 8.57 -0.30
CA ALA A 251 -19.53 9.23 -1.38
C ALA A 251 -18.59 9.99 -2.32
N LYS A 252 -17.65 10.76 -1.78
CA LYS A 252 -16.63 11.49 -2.58
C LYS A 252 -15.75 10.52 -3.38
N PHE A 253 -15.26 9.45 -2.75
CA PHE A 253 -14.44 8.45 -3.44
C PHE A 253 -15.22 7.66 -4.49
N THR A 254 -16.51 7.43 -4.27
CA THR A 254 -17.38 6.76 -5.24
C THR A 254 -17.53 7.62 -6.50
N ILE A 255 -17.80 8.92 -6.35
CA ILE A 255 -17.86 9.86 -7.47
C ILE A 255 -16.52 9.92 -8.22
N LEU A 256 -15.40 9.95 -7.50
CA LEU A 256 -14.06 9.96 -8.11
C LEU A 256 -13.79 8.65 -8.88
N LYS A 257 -14.16 7.50 -8.31
CA LYS A 257 -14.04 6.19 -8.96
C LYS A 257 -14.88 6.10 -10.23
N GLU A 258 -16.09 6.64 -10.23
CA GLU A 258 -16.94 6.69 -11.42
C GLU A 258 -16.33 7.55 -12.52
N ASN A 259 -15.79 8.72 -12.19
CA ASN A 259 -15.06 9.57 -13.14
C ASN A 259 -13.85 8.84 -13.76
N LEU A 260 -13.10 8.10 -12.93
CA LEU A 260 -11.95 7.31 -13.38
C LEU A 260 -12.36 6.13 -14.26
N LYS A 261 -13.49 5.48 -13.96
CA LYS A 261 -14.07 4.43 -14.81
C LYS A 261 -14.55 4.98 -16.15
N ALA A 262 -15.22 6.13 -16.14
CA ALA A 262 -15.64 6.79 -17.38
C ALA A 262 -14.42 7.13 -18.26
N TYR A 263 -13.37 7.69 -17.66
CA TYR A 263 -12.12 7.97 -18.34
C TYR A 263 -11.45 6.70 -18.91
N GLU A 264 -11.45 5.59 -18.16
CA GLU A 264 -10.96 4.30 -18.66
C GLU A 264 -11.77 3.78 -19.85
N GLN A 265 -13.10 3.90 -19.83
CA GLN A 265 -13.95 3.52 -20.97
C GLN A 265 -13.67 4.38 -22.19
N GLU A 266 -13.47 5.69 -22.03
CA GLU A 266 -13.09 6.58 -23.13
C GLU A 266 -11.75 6.19 -23.78
N LEU A 267 -10.79 5.69 -22.98
CA LEU A 267 -9.52 5.18 -23.49
C LEU A 267 -9.71 3.85 -24.25
N ILE A 268 -10.54 2.94 -23.73
CA ILE A 268 -10.85 1.66 -24.39
C ILE A 268 -11.59 1.88 -25.72
N ASP A 269 -12.54 2.81 -25.73
CA ASP A 269 -13.32 3.21 -26.91
C ASP A 269 -12.48 4.00 -27.94
N ASN A 270 -11.21 4.30 -27.65
CA ASN A 270 -10.33 5.17 -28.44
C ASN A 270 -10.89 6.60 -28.65
N LYS A 271 -11.79 7.06 -27.77
CA LYS A 271 -12.28 8.44 -27.79
C LYS A 271 -11.26 9.43 -27.24
N LYS A 272 -10.38 8.96 -26.37
CA LYS A 272 -9.29 9.73 -25.74
C LYS A 272 -8.00 8.91 -25.75
N THR A 273 -6.86 9.57 -25.65
CA THR A 273 -5.56 8.89 -25.47
C THR A 273 -4.89 9.33 -24.17
N ASP A 274 -4.03 8.46 -23.63
CA ASP A 274 -3.23 8.79 -22.46
C ASP A 274 -2.01 9.59 -22.92
N ASN A 275 -2.14 10.92 -22.89
CA ASN A 275 -1.08 11.86 -23.28
C ASN A 275 0.29 11.53 -22.64
N LYS A 276 0.28 11.08 -21.37
CA LYS A 276 1.52 10.76 -20.66
C LYS A 276 2.11 9.46 -21.16
N LEU A 277 1.30 8.42 -21.32
CA LEU A 277 1.75 7.17 -21.90
C LEU A 277 2.27 7.37 -23.33
N ASP A 278 1.56 8.13 -24.16
CA ASP A 278 1.93 8.41 -25.56
C ASP A 278 3.32 9.09 -25.63
N LYS A 279 3.56 10.09 -24.77
CA LYS A 279 4.86 10.76 -24.68
C LYS A 279 5.98 9.83 -24.20
N LEU A 280 5.70 8.97 -23.23
CA LEU A 280 6.69 8.00 -22.73
C LEU A 280 7.02 6.94 -23.80
N VAL A 281 6.00 6.45 -24.53
CA VAL A 281 6.18 5.53 -25.66
C VAL A 281 7.02 6.19 -26.75
N TRP A 282 6.71 7.45 -27.09
CA TRP A 282 7.49 8.23 -28.05
C TRP A 282 8.97 8.32 -27.66
N HIS A 283 9.29 8.61 -26.40
CA HIS A 283 10.68 8.63 -25.92
C HIS A 283 11.37 7.27 -26.07
N ILE A 284 10.67 6.19 -25.75
CA ILE A 284 11.20 4.82 -25.88
C ILE A 284 11.46 4.49 -27.36
N GLU A 285 10.53 4.80 -28.25
CA GLU A 285 10.67 4.54 -29.68
C GLU A 285 11.78 5.37 -30.32
N LYS A 286 11.86 6.66 -29.97
CA LYS A 286 12.93 7.55 -30.41
C LYS A 286 14.29 6.98 -30.01
N LYS A 287 14.45 6.62 -28.73
CA LYS A 287 15.69 5.99 -28.24
C LYS A 287 15.98 4.66 -28.94
N ARG A 288 14.98 3.84 -29.23
CA ARG A 288 15.17 2.58 -29.98
C ARG A 288 15.66 2.82 -31.41
N LYS A 289 15.18 3.87 -32.08
CA LYS A 289 15.59 4.24 -33.44
C LYS A 289 17.00 4.84 -33.48
N GLU A 290 17.35 5.64 -32.47
CA GLU A 290 18.65 6.33 -32.36
C GLU A 290 19.78 5.42 -31.84
N ARG A 291 19.46 4.23 -31.30
CA ARG A 291 20.47 3.26 -30.84
C ARG A 291 21.32 2.73 -31.98
N SER A 292 22.63 2.97 -31.91
CA SER A 292 23.62 2.37 -32.82
C SER A 292 23.85 0.87 -32.55
N ASN A 293 23.54 0.38 -31.35
CA ASN A 293 23.84 -0.99 -30.93
C ASN A 293 22.55 -1.77 -30.58
N ARG A 294 22.20 -2.78 -31.41
CA ARG A 294 20.92 -3.53 -31.34
C ARG A 294 20.90 -4.68 -30.32
N LYS A 295 22.01 -4.99 -29.64
CA LYS A 295 22.16 -6.19 -28.80
C LYS A 295 22.07 -5.98 -27.28
N VAL A 296 21.62 -4.81 -26.80
CA VAL A 296 21.44 -4.55 -25.35
C VAL A 296 20.06 -4.02 -25.02
#